data_AF-A0A431U1P8-F1
#
_entry.id   AF-A0A431U1P8-F1
#
_cell.length_a   1.000
_cell.length_b   1.000
_cell.length_c   1.000
_cell.angle_alpha   90.00
_cell.angle_beta   90.00
_cell.angle_gamma   90.00
#
_symmetry.space_group_name_H-M   'P 1'
#
loop_
_entity.id
_entity.type
_entity.pdbx_description
1 polymer ?
#
loop_
_entity_poly.entity_id
_entity_poly.type
_entity_poly.pdbx_seq_one_letter_code
_entity_poly.pdbx_strand_id
1 'polypeptide(L)'
;MNDPEIRALLYPRLQGGVYVDELPTGTTRADVVHITEHFMHGYELKSDGDTLLRVKAQLPCYARAYDFVTFVVTEKHLTKLLDAVPEWVGVLVAAPEGLREYRPAAYNATVERGAVAGLLRLSEVKQYLMDLGLHHVSLLRRRDVVKLLNGTQVTLLSQLCQFVRERLIARMPQRLENREVRKAERSTKKRLKARGRKPTGGSKGKPVHVPKPKKSKAA
;
A
#
# COMPACT_ATOMS: atom_id res chain seq x y z
N MET A 1 8.82 11.47 11.92
CA MET A 1 8.43 11.43 10.50
C MET A 1 7.24 10.49 10.30
N ASN A 2 6.24 10.95 9.55
CA ASN A 2 5.02 10.19 9.19
C ASN A 2 5.10 9.60 7.76
N ASP A 3 4.18 8.70 7.40
CA ASP A 3 4.15 8.05 6.08
C ASP A 3 4.12 9.05 4.89
N PRO A 4 3.26 10.09 4.87
CA PRO A 4 3.27 11.08 3.81
C PRO A 4 4.62 11.77 3.59
N GLU A 5 5.33 12.09 4.67
CA GLU A 5 6.68 12.69 4.61
C GLU A 5 7.68 11.71 4.00
N ILE A 6 7.65 10.44 4.39
CA ILE A 6 8.53 9.40 3.82
C ILE A 6 8.26 9.24 2.31
N ARG A 7 6.99 9.20 1.91
CA ARG A 7 6.60 9.11 0.48
C ARG A 7 7.10 10.30 -0.32
N ALA A 8 7.00 11.51 0.22
CA ALA A 8 7.49 12.73 -0.43
C ALA A 8 9.01 12.67 -0.68
N LEU A 9 9.77 12.02 0.21
CA LEU A 9 11.21 11.81 0.02
C LEU A 9 11.52 10.65 -0.96
N LEU A 10 10.66 9.63 -1.00
CA LEU A 10 10.86 8.43 -1.83
C LEU A 10 10.58 8.68 -3.31
N TYR A 11 9.44 9.30 -3.65
CA TYR A 11 9.00 9.40 -5.05
C TYR A 11 10.02 10.07 -6.00
N PRO A 12 10.76 11.14 -5.61
CA PRO A 12 11.78 11.72 -6.47
C PRO A 12 12.93 10.76 -6.85
N ARG A 13 13.11 9.67 -6.09
CA ARG A 13 14.13 8.64 -6.37
C ARG A 13 13.64 7.54 -7.29
N LEU A 14 12.32 7.40 -7.46
CA LEU A 14 11.72 6.37 -8.32
C LEU A 14 11.67 6.87 -9.76
N GLN A 15 12.84 6.93 -10.39
CA GLN A 15 12.99 7.42 -11.77
C GLN A 15 12.63 6.34 -12.80
N GLY A 16 11.98 6.76 -13.88
CA GLY A 16 11.53 5.88 -14.95
C GLY A 16 10.33 4.99 -14.57
N GLY A 17 9.69 4.40 -15.58
CA GLY A 17 8.53 3.51 -15.36
C GLY A 17 7.35 4.20 -14.67
N VAL A 18 6.67 3.45 -13.80
CA VAL A 18 5.50 3.91 -13.02
C VAL A 18 5.59 3.41 -11.59
N TYR A 19 4.88 4.04 -10.67
CA TYR A 19 4.74 3.52 -9.30
C TYR A 19 3.26 3.32 -8.93
N VAL A 20 3.00 2.25 -8.19
CA VAL A 20 1.67 1.90 -7.70
C VAL A 20 1.68 1.95 -6.18
N ASP A 21 0.86 2.82 -5.62
CA ASP A 21 0.59 2.80 -4.18
C ASP A 21 -0.33 1.63 -3.82
N GLU A 22 -0.12 1.06 -2.64
CA GLU A 22 -1.09 0.18 -2.00
C GLU A 22 -1.42 -1.07 -2.85
N LEU A 23 -0.43 -1.69 -3.49
CA LEU A 23 -0.64 -2.84 -4.37
C LEU A 23 -0.86 -4.13 -3.54
N PRO A 24 -2.01 -4.82 -3.68
CA PRO A 24 -2.24 -6.11 -3.02
C PRO A 24 -1.18 -7.12 -3.42
N THR A 25 -0.54 -7.75 -2.44
CA THR A 25 0.59 -8.67 -2.65
C THR A 25 0.50 -9.83 -1.68
N GLY A 26 0.09 -10.99 -2.18
CA GLY A 26 -0.24 -12.13 -1.33
C GLY A 26 -1.36 -11.77 -0.33
N THR A 27 -1.08 -11.95 0.96
CA THR A 27 -2.00 -11.59 2.05
C THR A 27 -1.75 -10.19 2.62
N THR A 28 -0.79 -9.45 2.05
CA THR A 28 -0.42 -8.11 2.48
C THR A 28 -0.61 -7.12 1.33
N ARG A 29 -0.02 -5.93 1.48
CA ARG A 29 -0.11 -4.85 0.52
C ARG A 29 1.18 -4.06 0.61
N ALA A 30 1.88 -3.96 -0.52
CA ALA A 30 3.08 -3.13 -0.62
C ALA A 30 2.65 -1.67 -0.66
N ASP A 31 3.34 -0.83 0.11
CA ASP A 31 3.01 0.59 0.26
C ASP A 31 3.27 1.34 -1.04
N VAL A 32 4.41 1.05 -1.69
CA VAL A 32 4.78 1.56 -3.02
C VAL A 32 5.44 0.44 -3.81
N VAL A 33 5.06 0.28 -5.07
CA VAL A 33 5.73 -0.63 -6.00
C VAL A 33 6.20 0.16 -7.20
N HIS A 34 7.50 0.22 -7.41
CA HIS A 34 8.11 0.79 -8.60
C HIS A 34 8.18 -0.27 -9.68
N ILE A 35 7.63 0.02 -10.85
CA ILE A 35 7.49 -0.92 -11.97
C ILE A 35 8.12 -0.27 -13.19
N THR A 36 9.18 -0.88 -13.69
CA THR A 36 9.86 -0.50 -14.94
C THR A 36 9.62 -1.56 -16.00
N GLU A 37 10.18 -1.37 -17.20
CA GLU A 37 10.19 -2.41 -18.22
C GLU A 37 10.95 -3.67 -17.76
N HIS A 38 11.98 -3.49 -16.92
CA HIS A 38 12.94 -4.53 -16.57
C HIS A 38 12.67 -5.19 -15.22
N PHE A 39 12.15 -4.46 -14.23
CA PHE A 39 12.00 -4.96 -12.86
C PHE A 39 10.75 -4.42 -12.14
N MET A 40 10.38 -5.12 -11.06
CA MET A 40 9.49 -4.63 -10.01
C MET A 40 10.23 -4.53 -8.67
N HIS A 41 10.13 -3.38 -8.03
CA HIS A 41 10.73 -3.11 -6.73
C HIS A 41 9.63 -2.76 -5.72
N GLY A 42 9.43 -3.63 -4.73
CA GLY A 42 8.51 -3.40 -3.62
C GLY A 42 9.14 -2.59 -2.50
N TYR A 43 8.47 -1.51 -2.10
CA TYR A 43 8.84 -0.67 -0.97
C TYR A 43 7.81 -0.79 0.15
N GLU A 44 8.30 -0.94 1.38
CA GLU A 44 7.51 -0.93 2.61
C GLU A 44 7.98 0.19 3.51
N LEU A 45 7.05 1.04 3.95
CA LEU A 45 7.33 2.23 4.74
C LEU A 45 6.98 1.98 6.21
N LYS A 46 7.87 2.36 7.13
CA LYS A 46 7.62 2.35 8.58
C LYS A 46 7.93 3.74 9.15
N SER A 47 6.87 4.47 9.48
CA SER A 47 6.93 5.73 10.19
C SER A 47 7.29 5.55 11.67
N ASP A 48 7.54 6.64 12.40
CA ASP A 48 7.83 6.55 13.84
C ASP A 48 6.71 5.92 14.66
N GLY A 49 5.47 6.01 14.19
CA GLY A 49 4.29 5.43 14.85
C GLY A 49 4.11 3.93 14.59
N ASP A 50 4.87 3.34 13.67
CA ASP A 50 4.68 1.97 13.25
C ASP A 50 5.31 0.94 14.20
N THR A 51 4.89 -0.31 14.01
CA THR A 51 5.53 -1.47 14.63
C THR A 51 6.08 -2.39 13.53
N LEU A 52 7.11 -3.16 13.87
CA LEU A 52 7.72 -4.13 12.97
C LEU A 52 7.05 -5.51 13.00
N LEU A 53 5.96 -5.67 13.76
CA LEU A 53 5.27 -6.95 13.93
C LEU A 53 4.81 -7.56 12.60
N ARG A 54 4.44 -6.72 11.62
CA ARG A 54 3.94 -7.16 10.31
C ARG A 54 5.05 -7.57 9.34
N VAL A 55 6.32 -7.25 9.61
CA VAL A 55 7.45 -7.56 8.71
C VAL A 55 7.51 -9.06 8.39
N LYS A 56 7.29 -9.92 9.40
CA LYS A 56 7.30 -11.38 9.24
C LYS A 56 6.26 -11.91 8.24
N ALA A 57 5.12 -11.23 8.10
CA ALA A 57 4.08 -11.59 7.12
C ALA A 57 4.30 -10.90 5.76
N GLN A 58 4.89 -9.70 5.76
CA GLN A 58 5.11 -8.88 4.58
C GLN A 58 6.27 -9.40 3.72
N LEU A 59 7.42 -9.65 4.35
CA LEU A 59 8.64 -10.03 3.64
C LEU A 59 8.45 -11.27 2.76
N PRO A 60 7.84 -12.39 3.22
CA PRO A 60 7.62 -13.56 2.36
C PRO A 60 6.64 -13.32 1.21
N CYS A 61 5.73 -12.35 1.33
CA CYS A 61 4.85 -11.97 0.22
C CYS A 61 5.63 -11.18 -0.83
N TYR A 62 6.49 -10.27 -0.41
CA TYR A 62 7.27 -9.41 -1.31
C TYR A 62 8.40 -10.18 -1.98
N ALA A 63 9.09 -11.04 -1.23
CA ALA A 63 10.15 -11.91 -1.72
C ALA A 63 9.66 -12.88 -2.82
N ARG A 64 8.37 -13.24 -2.85
CA ARG A 64 7.85 -14.09 -3.93
C ARG A 64 7.38 -13.30 -5.15
N ALA A 65 7.20 -11.99 -5.04
CA ALA A 65 6.54 -11.18 -6.05
C ALA A 65 7.44 -10.15 -6.75
N TYR A 66 8.53 -9.71 -6.11
CA TYR A 66 9.34 -8.59 -6.60
C TYR A 66 10.80 -8.96 -6.81
N ASP A 67 11.41 -8.37 -7.83
CA ASP A 67 12.83 -8.49 -8.15
C ASP A 67 13.70 -7.84 -7.07
N PHE A 68 13.20 -6.77 -6.45
CA PHE A 68 13.86 -6.07 -5.35
C PHE A 68 12.86 -5.74 -4.23
N VAL A 69 13.33 -5.74 -2.99
CA VAL A 69 12.54 -5.33 -1.82
C VAL A 69 13.35 -4.37 -0.98
N THR A 70 12.75 -3.22 -0.64
CA THR A 70 13.35 -2.23 0.26
C THR A 70 12.39 -1.86 1.37
N PHE A 71 12.89 -1.83 2.61
CA PHE A 71 12.18 -1.20 3.71
C PHE A 71 12.69 0.22 3.90
N VAL A 72 11.77 1.17 3.98
CA VAL A 72 12.05 2.58 4.28
C VAL A 72 11.59 2.85 5.70
N VAL A 73 12.54 3.08 6.60
CA VAL A 73 12.26 3.17 8.04
C VAL A 73 12.85 4.43 8.64
N THR A 74 12.33 4.89 9.78
CA THR A 74 13.03 5.92 10.56
C THR A 74 14.16 5.29 11.39
N GLU A 75 15.09 6.12 11.88
CA GLU A 75 16.25 5.67 12.68
C GLU A 75 15.84 4.79 13.88
N LYS A 76 14.66 5.08 14.47
CA LYS A 76 14.04 4.30 15.56
C LYS A 76 13.92 2.81 15.25
N HIS A 77 13.66 2.45 13.99
CA HIS A 77 13.35 1.10 13.58
C HIS A 77 14.53 0.36 12.95
N LEU A 78 15.62 1.07 12.65
CA LEU A 78 16.75 0.54 11.87
C LEU A 78 17.32 -0.75 12.47
N THR A 79 17.82 -0.72 13.70
CA THR A 79 18.48 -1.87 14.33
C THR A 79 17.56 -3.11 14.36
N LYS A 80 16.32 -2.92 14.82
CA LYS A 80 15.33 -4.01 14.91
C LYS A 80 14.92 -4.56 13.55
N LEU A 81 14.93 -3.72 12.51
CA LEU A 81 14.63 -4.18 11.15
C LEU A 81 15.76 -5.06 10.63
N LEU A 82 17.03 -4.66 10.84
CA LEU A 82 18.20 -5.40 10.36
C LEU A 82 18.23 -6.84 10.91
N ASP A 83 17.82 -7.03 12.16
CA ASP A 83 17.69 -8.36 12.76
C ASP A 83 16.56 -9.21 12.15
N ALA A 84 15.59 -8.56 11.49
CA ALA A 84 14.36 -9.20 10.99
C ALA A 84 14.37 -9.46 9.48
N VAL A 85 15.31 -8.89 8.72
CA VAL A 85 15.35 -9.01 7.25
C VAL A 85 16.70 -9.55 6.76
N PRO A 86 16.72 -10.42 5.74
CA PRO A 86 17.95 -10.97 5.18
C PRO A 86 18.78 -9.90 4.46
N GLU A 87 20.05 -10.21 4.21
CA GLU A 87 21.03 -9.27 3.68
C GLU A 87 20.68 -8.69 2.30
N TRP A 88 19.98 -9.45 1.45
CA TRP A 88 19.58 -9.00 0.12
C TRP A 88 18.50 -7.90 0.14
N VAL A 89 17.79 -7.72 1.26
CA VAL A 89 16.74 -6.70 1.40
C VAL A 89 17.37 -5.33 1.60
N GLY A 90 17.00 -4.37 0.77
CA GLY A 90 17.45 -2.98 0.88
C GLY A 90 16.85 -2.28 2.09
N VAL A 91 17.59 -1.33 2.64
CA VAL A 91 17.18 -0.51 3.77
C VAL A 91 17.50 0.95 3.50
N LEU A 92 16.45 1.78 3.46
CA LEU A 92 16.57 3.23 3.43
C LEU A 92 16.13 3.80 4.78
N VAL A 93 16.87 4.79 5.26
CA VAL A 93 16.59 5.47 6.51
C VAL A 93 16.06 6.87 6.22
N ALA A 94 14.85 7.15 6.68
CA ALA A 94 14.16 8.42 6.50
C ALA A 94 14.44 9.36 7.67
N ALA A 95 14.96 10.54 7.34
CA ALA A 95 15.26 11.63 8.27
C ALA A 95 14.81 12.97 7.65
N PRO A 96 14.67 14.05 8.44
CA PRO A 96 14.25 15.36 7.93
C PRO A 96 15.08 15.88 6.75
N GLU A 97 16.36 15.51 6.69
CA GLU A 97 17.32 15.90 5.66
C GLU A 97 17.16 15.09 4.37
N GLY A 98 16.46 13.96 4.42
CA GLY A 98 16.17 13.11 3.27
C GLY A 98 16.23 11.62 3.59
N LEU A 99 16.33 10.83 2.52
CA LEU A 99 16.54 9.38 2.62
C LEU A 99 18.04 9.05 2.55
N ARG A 100 18.56 8.32 3.53
CA ARG A 100 19.92 7.78 3.52
C ARG A 100 19.87 6.30 3.18
N GLU A 101 20.66 5.87 2.21
CA GLU A 101 20.82 4.43 1.96
C GLU A 101 21.69 3.82 3.05
N TYR A 102 21.13 2.87 3.81
CA TYR A 102 21.89 2.11 4.79
C TYR A 102 22.42 0.81 4.17
N ARG A 103 21.59 0.16 3.35
CA ARG A 103 21.96 -1.04 2.60
C ARG A 103 21.25 -1.05 1.24
N PRO A 104 21.96 -1.20 0.11
CA PRO A 104 21.30 -1.31 -1.19
C PRO A 104 20.50 -2.60 -1.28
N ALA A 105 19.41 -2.60 -2.05
CA ALA A 105 18.69 -3.82 -2.36
C ALA A 105 19.47 -4.66 -3.38
N ALA A 106 19.58 -5.97 -3.13
CA ALA A 106 20.12 -6.92 -4.08
C ALA A 106 18.99 -7.66 -4.81
N TYR A 107 19.33 -8.26 -5.97
CA TYR A 107 18.36 -9.03 -6.74
C TYR A 107 17.86 -10.23 -5.94
N ASN A 108 16.55 -10.41 -5.96
CA ASN A 108 15.85 -11.45 -5.23
C ASN A 108 15.61 -12.69 -6.10
N ALA A 109 16.27 -13.80 -5.76
CA ALA A 109 16.15 -15.05 -6.48
C ALA A 109 14.93 -15.92 -6.09
N THR A 110 14.06 -15.47 -5.17
CA THR A 110 12.94 -16.28 -4.65
C THR A 110 11.59 -15.98 -5.31
N VAL A 111 11.59 -15.29 -6.45
CA VAL A 111 10.36 -14.91 -7.17
C VAL A 111 9.63 -16.14 -7.70
N GLU A 112 8.31 -16.22 -7.44
CA GLU A 112 7.47 -17.33 -7.83
C GLU A 112 6.41 -16.91 -8.85
N ARG A 113 6.19 -17.74 -9.88
CA ARG A 113 5.19 -17.50 -10.94
C ARG A 113 3.80 -17.19 -10.39
N GLY A 114 3.33 -18.00 -9.45
CA GLY A 114 2.02 -17.85 -8.83
C GLY A 114 1.86 -16.57 -8.02
N ALA A 115 2.91 -16.10 -7.35
CA ALA A 115 2.89 -14.86 -6.59
C ALA A 115 2.90 -13.63 -7.50
N VAL A 116 3.75 -13.63 -8.53
CA VAL A 116 3.81 -12.57 -9.56
C VAL A 116 2.50 -12.47 -10.33
N ALA A 117 1.94 -13.59 -10.80
CA ALA A 117 0.62 -13.63 -11.42
C ALA A 117 -0.48 -13.15 -10.46
N GLY A 118 -0.30 -13.37 -9.16
CA GLY A 118 -1.20 -12.92 -8.10
C GLY A 118 -1.42 -11.41 -8.04
N LEU A 119 -0.47 -10.62 -8.57
CA LEU A 119 -0.56 -9.15 -8.70
C LEU A 119 -1.61 -8.71 -9.74
N LEU A 120 -2.00 -9.60 -10.64
CA LEU A 120 -3.03 -9.35 -11.64
C LEU A 120 -4.43 -9.79 -11.16
N ARG A 121 -5.45 -9.33 -11.88
CA ARG A 121 -6.81 -9.89 -11.78
C ARG A 121 -6.78 -11.30 -12.33
N LEU A 122 -7.61 -12.19 -11.78
CA LEU A 122 -7.66 -13.59 -12.22
C LEU A 122 -7.99 -13.72 -13.71
N SER A 123 -8.85 -12.84 -14.26
CA SER A 123 -9.20 -12.82 -15.67
C SER A 123 -8.00 -12.54 -16.58
N GLU A 124 -7.09 -11.65 -16.18
CA GLU A 124 -5.90 -11.31 -16.96
C GLU A 124 -4.91 -12.47 -17.01
N VAL A 125 -4.72 -13.17 -15.89
CA VAL A 125 -3.89 -14.38 -15.82
C VAL A 125 -4.49 -15.50 -16.66
N LYS A 126 -5.81 -15.69 -16.60
CA LYS A 126 -6.50 -16.67 -17.44
C LYS A 126 -6.33 -16.35 -18.92
N GLN A 127 -6.50 -15.09 -19.31
CA GLN A 127 -6.32 -14.68 -20.70
C GLN A 127 -4.90 -15.01 -21.19
N TYR A 128 -3.88 -14.64 -20.43
CA TYR A 128 -2.49 -14.98 -20.74
C TYR A 128 -2.28 -16.49 -20.97
N LEU A 129 -2.83 -17.33 -20.09
CA LEU A 129 -2.70 -18.78 -20.23
C LEU A 129 -3.50 -19.33 -21.43
N MET A 130 -4.66 -18.75 -21.75
CA MET A 130 -5.43 -19.12 -22.93
C MET A 130 -4.71 -18.71 -24.22
N ASP A 131 -4.02 -17.57 -24.24
CA ASP A 131 -3.20 -17.12 -25.37
C ASP A 131 -2.00 -18.06 -25.60
N LEU A 132 -1.57 -18.79 -24.57
CA LEU A 132 -0.60 -19.90 -24.67
C LEU A 132 -1.24 -21.25 -25.05
N GLY A 133 -2.54 -21.29 -25.35
CA GLY A 133 -3.28 -22.50 -25.77
C GLY A 133 -3.94 -23.29 -24.63
N LEU A 134 -3.86 -22.83 -23.38
CA LEU A 134 -4.45 -23.55 -22.23
C LEU A 134 -5.92 -23.18 -22.02
N HIS A 135 -6.79 -23.48 -22.98
CA HIS A 135 -8.20 -23.04 -22.95
C HIS A 135 -9.02 -23.54 -21.74
N HIS A 136 -8.64 -24.66 -21.13
CA HIS A 136 -9.30 -25.23 -19.95
C HIS A 136 -9.14 -24.39 -18.67
N VAL A 137 -8.20 -23.42 -18.65
CA VAL A 137 -7.97 -22.54 -17.48
C VAL A 137 -9.12 -21.59 -17.19
N SER A 138 -10.01 -21.38 -18.17
CA SER A 138 -11.23 -20.57 -18.03
C SER A 138 -12.10 -21.00 -16.85
N LEU A 139 -12.13 -22.30 -16.53
CA LEU A 139 -12.91 -22.88 -15.44
C LEU A 139 -12.19 -22.89 -14.08
N LEU A 140 -10.87 -22.68 -14.07
CA LEU A 140 -10.06 -22.84 -12.86
C LEU A 140 -10.25 -21.69 -11.86
N ARG A 141 -10.17 -22.01 -10.57
CA ARG A 141 -10.13 -20.99 -9.52
C ARG A 141 -8.72 -20.47 -9.35
N ARG A 142 -8.56 -19.34 -8.66
CA ARG A 142 -7.22 -18.72 -8.41
C ARG A 142 -6.22 -19.72 -7.82
N ARG A 143 -6.66 -20.53 -6.84
CA ARG A 143 -5.80 -21.57 -6.22
C ARG A 143 -5.26 -22.55 -7.26
N ASP A 144 -6.10 -22.99 -8.19
CA ASP A 144 -5.73 -24.01 -9.18
C ASP A 144 -4.85 -23.41 -10.29
N VAL A 145 -5.11 -22.16 -10.69
CA VAL A 145 -4.22 -21.41 -11.59
C VAL A 145 -2.82 -21.21 -10.96
N VAL A 146 -2.75 -20.86 -9.68
CA VAL A 146 -1.47 -20.73 -8.97
C VAL A 146 -0.73 -22.06 -8.88
N LYS A 147 -1.44 -23.15 -8.57
CA LYS A 147 -0.86 -24.49 -8.58
C LYS A 147 -0.32 -24.87 -9.96
N LEU A 148 -1.08 -24.60 -11.02
CA LEU A 148 -0.66 -24.85 -12.39
C LEU A 148 0.63 -24.10 -12.73
N LEU A 149 0.65 -22.79 -12.45
CA LEU A 149 1.81 -21.93 -12.70
C LEU A 149 3.07 -22.35 -11.93
N ASN A 150 2.92 -22.81 -10.69
CA ASN A 150 4.07 -23.22 -9.88
C ASN A 150 4.52 -24.66 -10.15
N GLY A 151 3.60 -25.54 -10.55
CA GLY A 151 3.85 -26.97 -10.74
C GLY A 151 4.23 -27.37 -12.16
N THR A 152 4.08 -26.48 -13.14
CA THR A 152 4.37 -26.78 -14.54
C THR A 152 5.25 -25.71 -15.18
N GLN A 153 6.01 -26.09 -16.21
CA GLN A 153 6.79 -25.16 -17.03
C GLN A 153 5.97 -24.60 -18.20
N VAL A 154 4.68 -24.33 -17.99
CA VAL A 154 3.78 -23.75 -19.02
C VAL A 154 4.24 -22.38 -19.52
N THR A 155 5.04 -21.66 -18.74
CA THR A 155 5.65 -20.38 -19.14
C THR A 155 6.99 -20.18 -18.44
N LEU A 156 7.91 -19.46 -19.09
CA LEU A 156 9.12 -18.99 -18.43
C LEU A 156 8.77 -17.91 -17.41
N LEU A 157 9.47 -17.90 -16.28
CA LEU A 157 9.25 -16.88 -15.24
C LEU A 157 9.45 -15.47 -15.81
N SER A 158 10.48 -15.27 -16.64
CA SER A 158 10.77 -13.99 -17.30
C SER A 158 9.62 -13.48 -18.16
N GLN A 159 9.02 -14.35 -18.99
CA GLN A 159 7.89 -14.02 -19.85
C GLN A 159 6.65 -13.62 -19.04
N LEU A 160 6.36 -14.38 -17.97
CA LEU A 160 5.26 -14.04 -17.08
C LEU A 160 5.52 -12.71 -16.34
N CYS A 161 6.72 -12.50 -15.83
CA CYS A 161 7.10 -11.24 -15.17
C CYS A 161 6.94 -10.05 -16.13
N GLN A 162 7.42 -10.18 -17.37
CA GLN A 162 7.24 -9.16 -18.40
C GLN A 162 5.76 -8.85 -18.65
N PHE A 163 4.95 -9.87 -18.90
CA PHE A 163 3.51 -9.71 -19.09
C PHE A 163 2.84 -9.00 -17.90
N VAL A 164 3.22 -9.37 -16.67
CA VAL A 164 2.66 -8.76 -15.46
C VAL A 164 3.04 -7.28 -15.35
N ARG A 165 4.28 -6.91 -15.65
CA ARG A 165 4.74 -5.50 -15.67
C ARG A 165 3.97 -4.70 -16.72
N GLU A 166 3.90 -5.20 -17.95
CA GLU A 166 3.15 -4.54 -19.04
C GLU A 166 1.68 -4.30 -18.67
N ARG A 167 1.01 -5.31 -18.10
CA ARG A 167 -0.39 -5.16 -17.66
C ARG A 167 -0.55 -4.21 -16.48
N LEU A 168 0.40 -4.15 -15.55
CA LEU A 168 0.35 -3.18 -14.45
C LEU A 168 0.58 -1.75 -14.96
N ILE A 169 1.57 -1.54 -15.83
CA ILE A 169 1.88 -0.25 -16.47
C ILE A 169 0.68 0.25 -17.28
N ALA A 170 0.11 -0.60 -18.14
CA ALA A 170 -1.02 -0.23 -18.99
C ALA A 170 -2.28 0.18 -18.20
N ARG A 171 -2.42 -0.26 -16.94
CA ARG A 171 -3.54 0.12 -16.06
C ARG A 171 -3.35 1.45 -15.34
N MET A 172 -2.16 2.05 -15.39
CA MET A 172 -1.86 3.24 -14.61
C MET A 172 -2.74 4.46 -14.92
N PRO A 173 -2.95 4.85 -16.19
CA PRO A 173 -3.80 6.00 -16.50
C PRO A 173 -5.19 5.86 -15.87
N GLN A 174 -5.83 4.71 -16.09
CA GLN A 174 -7.15 4.43 -15.54
C GLN A 174 -7.18 4.40 -14.00
N ARG A 175 -6.10 3.94 -13.35
CA ARG A 175 -6.01 3.94 -11.87
C ARG A 175 -5.90 5.35 -11.31
N LEU A 176 -5.16 6.24 -11.98
CA LEU A 176 -5.02 7.64 -11.57
C LEU A 176 -6.36 8.38 -11.67
N GLU A 177 -7.06 8.26 -12.80
CA GLU A 177 -8.40 8.82 -12.99
C GLU A 177 -9.37 8.35 -11.90
N ASN A 178 -9.43 7.03 -11.66
CA ASN A 178 -10.29 6.46 -10.62
C ASN A 178 -9.96 6.99 -9.22
N ARG A 179 -8.70 7.30 -8.94
CA ARG A 179 -8.26 7.88 -7.66
C ARG A 179 -8.73 9.32 -7.55
N GLU A 180 -8.65 10.11 -8.61
CA GLU A 180 -9.13 11.49 -8.66
C GLU A 180 -10.64 11.56 -8.45
N VAL A 181 -11.40 10.71 -9.15
CA VAL A 181 -12.86 10.60 -8.97
C VAL A 181 -13.21 10.28 -7.51
N ARG A 182 -12.59 9.25 -6.91
CA ARG A 182 -12.82 8.89 -5.50
C ARG A 182 -12.42 10.00 -4.53
N LYS A 183 -11.36 10.75 -4.82
CA LYS A 183 -10.91 11.89 -4.01
C LYS A 183 -11.95 13.01 -4.05
N ALA A 184 -12.49 13.32 -5.23
CA ALA A 184 -13.56 14.30 -5.43
C ALA A 184 -14.87 13.87 -4.76
N GLU A 185 -15.25 12.60 -4.83
CA GLU A 185 -16.43 12.07 -4.11
C GLU A 185 -16.28 12.21 -2.59
N ARG A 186 -15.10 11.86 -2.05
CA ARG A 186 -14.81 11.96 -0.60
C ARG A 186 -14.82 13.40 -0.12
N SER A 187 -14.23 14.34 -0.86
CA SER A 187 -14.24 15.76 -0.52
C SER A 187 -15.66 16.32 -0.53
N THR A 188 -16.47 15.93 -1.52
CA THR A 188 -17.88 16.31 -1.64
C THR A 188 -18.69 15.78 -0.46
N LYS A 189 -18.57 14.48 -0.12
CA LYS A 189 -19.22 13.88 1.05
C LYS A 189 -18.81 14.57 2.36
N LYS A 190 -17.53 14.92 2.53
CA LYS A 190 -17.04 15.64 3.71
C LYS A 190 -17.66 17.04 3.81
N ARG A 191 -17.77 17.76 2.70
CA ARG A 191 -18.41 19.09 2.62
C ARG A 191 -19.90 19.03 2.95
N LEU A 192 -20.62 18.03 2.44
CA LEU A 192 -22.03 17.80 2.76
C LEU A 192 -22.23 17.48 4.24
N LYS A 193 -21.39 16.61 4.82
CA LYS A 193 -21.44 16.27 6.25
C LYS A 193 -21.11 17.46 7.16
N ALA A 194 -20.22 18.35 6.74
CA ALA A 194 -19.91 19.59 7.45
C ALA A 194 -21.10 20.58 7.44
N ARG A 195 -21.82 20.69 6.32
CA ARG A 195 -23.03 21.52 6.19
C ARG A 195 -24.24 20.96 6.96
N GLY A 196 -24.32 19.65 7.16
CA GLY A 196 -25.42 18.98 7.88
C GLY A 196 -25.30 18.95 9.41
N ARG A 197 -24.17 19.36 9.99
CA ARG A 197 -24.03 19.49 11.46
C ARG A 197 -24.70 20.78 11.94
N LYS A 198 -25.97 20.71 12.39
CA LYS A 198 -26.55 21.77 13.23
C LYS A 198 -25.69 21.95 14.49
N PRO A 199 -25.42 23.18 14.96
CA PRO A 199 -24.74 23.40 16.23
C PRO A 199 -25.62 22.88 17.35
N THR A 200 -25.20 21.81 18.04
CA THR A 200 -25.82 21.40 19.31
C THR A 200 -25.29 22.30 20.41
N GLY A 201 -25.76 23.55 20.43
CA GLY A 201 -25.60 24.49 21.54
C GLY A 201 -26.90 24.60 22.30
N GLY A 202 -27.18 23.62 23.16
CA GLY A 202 -28.29 23.71 24.11
C GLY A 202 -27.98 24.78 25.15
N SER A 203 -28.64 25.94 25.04
CA SER A 203 -28.78 26.89 26.14
C SER A 203 -29.67 26.25 27.22
N LYS A 204 -29.05 25.65 28.25
CA LYS A 204 -29.75 25.40 29.52
C LYS A 204 -29.78 26.73 30.27
N GLY A 205 -30.89 27.46 30.15
CA GLY A 205 -31.18 28.60 31.01
C GLY A 205 -31.11 28.17 32.47
N LYS A 206 -30.24 28.81 33.25
CA LYS A 206 -30.25 28.71 34.71
C LYS A 206 -31.50 29.42 35.23
N PRO A 207 -32.32 28.81 36.12
CA PRO A 207 -33.42 29.53 36.75
C PRO A 207 -32.86 30.63 37.66
N VAL A 208 -33.29 31.87 37.44
CA VAL A 208 -32.94 33.04 38.25
C VAL A 208 -33.70 32.95 39.57
N HIS A 209 -32.98 32.85 40.67
CA HIS A 209 -33.53 32.92 42.03
C HIS A 209 -33.88 34.37 42.36
N VAL A 210 -35.17 34.68 42.56
CA VAL A 210 -35.65 36.01 42.98
C VAL A 210 -35.70 36.05 44.52
N PRO A 211 -34.95 36.94 45.19
CA PRO A 211 -35.02 37.09 46.64
C PRO A 211 -36.34 37.74 47.07
N LYS A 212 -37.01 37.19 48.10
CA LYS A 212 -38.21 37.79 48.71
C LYS A 212 -37.86 39.08 49.49
N PRO A 213 -38.68 40.13 49.42
CA PRO A 213 -38.46 41.36 50.18
C PRO A 213 -38.74 41.17 51.68
N LYS A 214 -37.84 41.72 52.51
CA LYS A 214 -37.96 41.78 53.97
C LYS A 214 -39.16 42.64 54.36
N LYS A 215 -40.06 42.10 55.19
CA LYS A 215 -41.10 42.89 55.88
C LYS A 215 -40.42 43.83 56.88
N SER A 216 -40.59 45.13 56.68
CA SER A 216 -40.35 46.16 57.68
C SER A 216 -41.36 46.01 58.82
N LYS A 217 -40.86 45.99 60.06
CA LYS A 217 -41.67 46.29 61.26
C LYS A 217 -41.73 47.82 61.36
N ALA A 218 -42.94 48.36 61.44
CA ALA A 218 -43.21 49.67 62.02
C ALA A 218 -44.16 49.45 63.21
N ALA A 219 -44.02 50.34 64.19
CA ALA A 219 -44.46 50.26 65.58
C ALA A 219 -45.93 49.86 65.82
#